data_AF-A0A3D1LJY7-F1
#
_entry.id   AF-A0A3D1LJY7-F1
#
_cell.length_a   1.000
_cell.length_b   1.000
_cell.length_c   1.000
_cell.angle_alpha   90.00
_cell.angle_beta   90.00
_cell.angle_gamma   90.00
#
_symmetry.space_group_name_H-M   'P 1'
#
loop_
_entity.id
_entity.type
_entity.pdbx_description
1 polymer ?
#
loop_
_entity_poly.entity_id
_entity_poly.type
_entity_poly.pdbx_seq_one_letter_code
_entity_poly.pdbx_strand_id
1 'polypeptide(L)' 'ARMLYIYVAKKPGEPLPKVVQEFLEFALSKEGQEIVVKDGYDPLTAQMVENQLKALK' A
#
# COMPACT_ATOMS: atom_id res chain seq x y z
N ALA A 1 -1.31 -2.21 18.39
CA ALA A 1 -1.31 -2.64 16.97
C ALA A 1 0.12 -2.89 16.50
N ARG A 2 0.30 -3.73 15.47
CA ARG A 2 1.58 -3.98 14.78
C ARG A 2 1.41 -3.64 13.29
N MET A 3 2.46 -3.13 12.67
CA MET A 3 2.44 -2.82 11.23
C MET A 3 2.69 -4.09 10.40
N LEU A 4 1.95 -4.23 9.31
CA LEU A 4 2.25 -5.18 8.24
C LEU A 4 3.06 -4.47 7.17
N TYR A 5 4.21 -5.03 6.81
CA TYR A 5 5.10 -4.46 5.80
C TYR A 5 5.05 -5.29 4.53
N ILE A 6 4.87 -4.61 3.40
CA ILE A 6 4.99 -5.21 2.06
C ILE A 6 6.34 -4.78 1.50
N TYR A 7 7.17 -5.76 1.14
CA TYR A 7 8.46 -5.52 0.51
C TYR A 7 8.35 -5.80 -0.99
N VAL A 8 8.85 -4.88 -1.80
CA VAL A 8 8.89 -5.02 -3.25
C VAL A 8 10.32 -4.89 -3.72
N ALA A 9 10.76 -5.86 -4.54
CA ALA A 9 12.03 -5.79 -5.23
C ALA A 9 11.94 -4.70 -6.31
N LYS A 10 12.51 -3.52 -6.03
CA LYS A 10 12.63 -2.40 -6.98
C LYS A 10 14.09 -2.30 -7.42
N LYS A 11 14.33 -2.35 -8.73
CA LYS A 11 15.66 -2.09 -9.28
C LYS A 11 15.98 -0.58 -9.19
N PRO A 12 17.20 -0.19 -8.80
CA PRO A 12 17.59 1.22 -8.75
C PRO A 12 17.42 1.88 -10.13
N GLY A 13 16.79 3.06 -10.16
CA GLY A 13 16.59 3.83 -11.40
C GLY A 13 15.46 3.35 -12.31
N GLU A 14 14.84 2.20 -12.04
CA GLU A 14 13.68 1.70 -12.79
C GLU A 14 12.36 1.98 -12.03
N PRO A 15 11.25 2.23 -12.74
CA PRO A 15 9.94 2.30 -12.12
C PRO A 15 9.51 0.93 -11.56
N LEU A 16 8.54 0.93 -10.66
CA LEU A 16 7.90 -0.32 -10.22
C LEU A 16 7.24 -1.03 -11.41
N PRO A 17 7.24 -2.38 -11.45
CA PRO A 17 6.43 -3.11 -12.41
C PRO A 17 4.97 -2.66 -12.29
N LYS A 18 4.32 -2.36 -13.43
CA LYS A 18 2.98 -1.76 -13.47
C LYS A 18 1.97 -2.50 -12.60
N VAL A 19 1.92 -3.84 -12.72
CA VAL A 19 1.00 -4.68 -11.92
C VAL A 19 1.24 -4.54 -10.42
N VAL A 20 2.49 -4.41 -9.98
CA VAL A 20 2.83 -4.23 -8.57
C VAL A 20 2.39 -2.85 -8.09
N GLN A 21 2.61 -1.82 -8.90
CA GLN A 21 2.14 -0.47 -8.57
C GLN A 21 0.61 -0.43 -8.42
N GLU A 22 -0.14 -0.98 -9.37
CA GLU A 22 -1.61 -1.02 -9.32
C GLU A 22 -2.11 -1.78 -8.09
N PHE A 23 -1.45 -2.89 -7.72
CA PHE A 23 -1.78 -3.63 -6.51
C PHE A 23 -1.56 -2.80 -5.24
N LEU A 24 -0.44 -2.08 -5.13
CA LEU A 24 -0.15 -1.24 -3.98
C LEU A 24 -1.12 -0.06 -3.89
N GLU A 25 -1.46 0.56 -5.01
CA GLU A 25 -2.47 1.62 -5.09
C GLU A 25 -3.85 1.10 -4.66
N PHE A 26 -4.25 -0.10 -5.11
CA PHE A 26 -5.46 -0.77 -4.67
C PHE A 26 -5.45 -1.08 -3.16
N ALA A 27 -4.37 -1.66 -2.64
CA ALA A 27 -4.24 -1.99 -1.23
C ALA A 27 -4.33 -0.74 -0.34
N LEU A 28 -3.77 0.39 -0.79
CA LEU A 28 -3.82 1.68 -0.11
C LEU A 28 -5.14 2.44 -0.32
N SER A 29 -5.96 2.02 -1.28
CA SER A 29 -7.26 2.64 -1.56
C SER A 29 -8.26 2.42 -0.43
N LYS A 30 -9.33 3.22 -0.41
CA LYS A 30 -10.43 3.04 0.53
C LYS A 30 -11.00 1.61 0.48
N GLU A 31 -11.18 1.06 -0.71
CA GLU A 31 -11.69 -0.30 -0.90
C GLU A 31 -10.75 -1.35 -0.30
N GLY A 32 -9.44 -1.25 -0.57
CA GLY A 32 -8.43 -2.14 0.00
C GLY A 32 -8.39 -2.08 1.53
N GLN A 33 -8.49 -0.87 2.10
CA GLN A 33 -8.52 -0.68 3.55
C GLN A 33 -9.80 -1.23 4.19
N GLU A 34 -10.95 -1.17 3.51
CA GLU A 34 -12.21 -1.76 3.99
C GLU A 34 -12.18 -3.30 3.97
N ILE A 35 -11.42 -3.91 3.06
CA ILE A 35 -11.26 -5.37 3.02
C ILE A 35 -10.50 -5.86 4.26
N VAL A 36 -9.36 -5.25 4.59
CA VAL A 36 -8.53 -5.73 5.72
C VAL A 36 -9.21 -5.55 7.07
N VAL A 37 -10.13 -4.58 7.20
CA VAL A 37 -10.98 -4.43 8.39
C VAL A 37 -11.85 -5.66 8.61
N LYS A 38 -12.42 -6.23 7.54
CA LYS A 38 -13.24 -7.47 7.63
C LYS A 38 -12.42 -8.66 8.08
N ASP A 39 -11.11 -8.66 7.79
CA ASP A 39 -10.16 -9.70 8.18
C ASP A 39 -9.48 -9.43 9.54
N GLY A 40 -9.91 -8.38 10.26
CA GLY A 40 -9.47 -8.10 11.63
C GLY A 40 -8.24 -7.20 11.77
N TYR A 41 -7.86 -6.48 10.70
CA TYR A 41 -6.79 -5.47 10.75
C TYR A 41 -7.34 -4.06 11.00
N ASP A 42 -6.54 -3.24 11.69
CA ASP A 42 -6.78 -1.81 11.75
C ASP A 42 -6.44 -1.15 10.39
N PRO A 43 -7.31 -0.29 9.84
CA PRO A 43 -7.02 0.40 8.60
C PRO A 43 -6.00 1.52 8.83
N LEU A 44 -5.26 1.87 7.79
CA LEU A 44 -4.38 3.03 7.80
C LEU A 44 -5.19 4.33 7.85
N THR A 45 -4.64 5.32 8.56
CA THR A 45 -5.17 6.69 8.49
C THR A 45 -4.94 7.28 7.10
N ALA A 46 -5.77 8.25 6.70
CA ALA A 46 -5.60 8.96 5.43
C ALA A 46 -4.19 9.55 5.27
N GLN A 47 -3.63 10.13 6.34
CA GLN A 47 -2.28 10.68 6.32
C GLN A 47 -1.21 9.61 6.06
N MET A 48 -1.37 8.41 6.63
CA MET A 48 -0.45 7.30 6.39
C MET A 48 -0.56 6.80 4.94
N VAL A 49 -1.78 6.67 4.41
CA VAL A 49 -2.03 6.32 3.01
C VAL A 49 -1.36 7.31 2.06
N GLU A 50 -1.55 8.61 2.27
CA GLU A 50 -0.91 9.65 1.45
C GLU A 50 0.62 9.55 1.47
N ASN A 51 1.20 9.29 2.64
CA ASN A 51 2.64 9.13 2.77
C ASN A 51 3.16 7.90 2.01
N GLN A 52 2.41 6.78 2.04
CA GLN A 52 2.77 5.60 1.27
C GLN A 52 2.61 5.82 -0.25
N LEU A 53 1.53 6.46 -0.69
CA LEU A 53 1.32 6.79 -2.10
C LEU A 53 2.42 7.71 -2.66
N LYS A 54 2.92 8.65 -1.85
CA LYS A 54 4.08 9.48 -2.24
C LYS A 54 5.36 8.66 -2.41
N ALA A 55 5.54 7.60 -1.61
CA ALA A 55 6.72 6.73 -1.69
C ALA A 55 6.71 5.77 -2.90
N LEU A 56 5.56 5.58 -3.55
CA LEU A 56 5.44 4.77 -4.78
C LEU A 56 5.91 5.51 -6.04
N LYS A 57 5.90 6.85 -6.01
CA LYS A 57 6.34 7.72 -7.11
C LYS A 57 7.87 7.87 -7.10
#